data_AF-A0A933E495-F1
#
_entry.id   AF-A0A933E495-F1
#
_cell.length_a   1.000
_cell.length_b   1.000
_cell.length_c   1.000
_cell.angle_alpha   90.00
_cell.angle_beta   90.00
_cell.angle_gamma   90.00
#
_symmetry.space_group_name_H-M   'P 1'
#
loop_
_entity.id
_entity.type
_entity.pdbx_description
1 polymer ?
#
loop_
_entity_poly.entity_id
_entity_poly.type
_entity_poly.pdbx_seq_one_letter_code
_entity_poly.pdbx_strand_id
1 'polypeptide(L)'
;FWKYERRWLKAAAVGFFGSVPICLLSDVVVPYLGAVLFHTQILFHLCAVEEPWLIYPSAAAGVLGGIFLVNLLERGTEFFHLSHVLVSSLASLLYLITFDVQLWKSSALLAFAITLIAVWVPCCLSDIVFPLAFVKEGKAPCCGHHPHDY
;
A
#
# COMPACT_ATOMS: atom_id res chain seq x y z
N PHE A 1 -8.47 11.52 3.30
CA PHE A 1 -9.21 12.09 2.16
C PHE A 1 -10.73 12.15 2.38
N TRP A 2 -11.42 11.04 2.62
CA TRP A 2 -12.89 10.98 2.80
C TRP A 2 -13.47 11.98 3.81
N LYS A 3 -12.75 12.23 4.91
CA LYS A 3 -13.12 13.21 5.95
C LYS A 3 -13.22 14.66 5.43
N TYR A 4 -12.50 15.01 4.37
CA TYR A 4 -12.41 16.37 3.81
C TYR A 4 -13.14 16.53 2.47
N GLU A 5 -13.19 15.48 1.64
CA GLU A 5 -13.97 15.42 0.40
C GLU A 5 -14.92 14.20 0.45
N ARG A 6 -16.22 14.43 0.65
CA ARG A 6 -17.29 13.42 0.63
C ARG A 6 -17.66 12.90 -0.77
N ARG A 7 -16.84 13.16 -1.78
CA ARG A 7 -17.09 12.70 -3.16
C ARG A 7 -16.57 11.29 -3.31
N TRP A 8 -17.49 10.32 -3.27
CA TRP A 8 -17.14 8.91 -3.21
C TRP A 8 -16.34 8.39 -4.41
N LEU A 9 -16.68 8.82 -5.62
CA LEU A 9 -15.92 8.49 -6.83
C LEU A 9 -14.47 8.96 -6.76
N LYS A 10 -14.25 10.18 -6.23
CA LYS A 10 -12.88 10.70 -6.09
C LYS A 10 -12.12 9.96 -5.00
N ALA A 11 -12.76 9.65 -3.88
CA ALA A 11 -12.13 8.89 -2.81
C ALA A 11 -11.75 7.48 -3.27
N ALA A 12 -12.62 6.83 -4.04
CA ALA A 12 -12.33 5.53 -4.63
C ALA A 12 -11.19 5.61 -5.65
N ALA A 13 -11.19 6.61 -6.54
CA ALA A 13 -10.12 6.80 -7.52
C ALA A 13 -8.77 7.10 -6.84
N VAL A 14 -8.72 8.04 -5.90
CA VAL A 14 -7.50 8.38 -5.16
C VAL A 14 -7.00 7.18 -4.36
N GLY A 15 -7.90 6.42 -3.73
CA GLY A 15 -7.54 5.20 -3.00
C GLY A 15 -6.97 4.13 -3.91
N PHE A 16 -7.60 3.87 -5.06
CA PHE A 16 -7.19 2.82 -5.99
C PHE A 16 -5.90 3.16 -6.73
N PHE A 17 -5.78 4.36 -7.30
CA PHE A 17 -4.57 4.81 -7.99
C PHE A 17 -3.43 5.11 -7.02
N GLY A 18 -3.73 5.39 -5.75
CA GLY A 18 -2.73 5.49 -4.69
C GLY A 18 -2.22 4.12 -4.24
N SER A 19 -3.10 3.15 -4.00
CA SER A 19 -2.68 1.86 -3.45
C SER A 19 -1.98 0.98 -4.49
N VAL A 20 -2.62 0.71 -5.64
CA VAL A 20 -2.16 -0.29 -6.61
C VAL A 20 -0.68 -0.14 -7.04
N PRO A 21 -0.20 1.03 -7.49
CA PRO A 21 1.20 1.15 -7.92
C PRO A 21 2.19 1.05 -6.75
N ILE A 22 1.82 1.50 -5.56
CA ILE A 22 2.69 1.43 -4.38
C ILE A 22 2.76 0.00 -3.84
N CYS A 23 1.63 -0.72 -3.76
CA CYS A 23 1.62 -2.14 -3.43
C CYS A 23 2.45 -2.95 -4.43
N LEU A 24 2.35 -2.65 -5.74
CA LEU A 24 3.16 -3.34 -6.74
C LEU A 24 4.67 -3.06 -6.56
N LEU A 25 5.01 -1.81 -6.24
CA LEU A 25 6.39 -1.42 -5.97
C LEU A 25 6.94 -2.13 -4.72
N SER A 26 6.19 -2.13 -3.63
CA SER A 26 6.59 -2.73 -2.35
C SER A 26 6.62 -4.26 -2.37
N ASP A 27 5.62 -4.89 -3.00
CA ASP A 27 5.35 -6.32 -2.84
C ASP A 27 6.12 -7.18 -3.85
N VAL A 28 6.49 -6.59 -5.00
CA VAL A 28 7.13 -7.31 -6.11
C VAL A 28 8.44 -6.66 -6.52
N VAL A 29 8.43 -5.37 -6.87
CA VAL A 29 9.61 -4.71 -7.46
C VAL A 29 10.77 -4.65 -6.47
N VAL A 30 10.50 -4.23 -5.24
CA VAL A 30 11.51 -4.13 -4.17
C VAL A 30 12.10 -5.50 -3.81
N PRO A 31 11.29 -6.55 -3.52
CA PRO A 31 11.80 -7.90 -3.29
C PRO A 31 12.60 -8.45 -4.46
N TYR A 32 12.16 -8.21 -5.70
CA TYR A 32 12.90 -8.59 -6.91
C TYR A 32 14.28 -7.91 -6.96
N LEU A 33 14.35 -6.58 -6.75
CA LEU A 33 15.62 -5.86 -6.72
C LEU A 33 16.54 -6.36 -5.60
N GLY A 34 15.99 -6.67 -4.43
CA GLY A 34 16.72 -7.28 -3.33
C GLY A 34 17.33 -8.62 -3.73
N ALA A 35 16.56 -9.50 -4.37
CA ALA A 35 17.06 -10.80 -4.83
C ALA A 35 18.13 -10.67 -5.96
N VAL A 36 17.96 -9.74 -6.91
CA VAL A 36 19.01 -9.43 -7.91
C VAL A 36 20.31 -8.99 -7.24
N LEU A 37 20.23 -8.16 -6.18
CA LEU A 37 21.41 -7.71 -5.43
C LEU A 37 22.15 -8.87 -4.75
N PHE A 38 21.43 -9.91 -4.33
CA PHE A 38 22.01 -11.14 -3.78
C PHE A 38 22.45 -12.15 -4.86
N HIS A 39 22.50 -11.75 -6.14
CA HIS A 39 22.88 -12.59 -7.28
C HIS A 39 22.05 -13.88 -7.41
N THR A 40 20.80 -13.86 -6.92
CA THR A 40 19.87 -14.98 -7.10
C THR A 40 19.20 -14.87 -8.46
N GLN A 41 19.13 -15.98 -9.19
CA GLN A 41 18.44 -16.01 -10.48
C GLN A 41 16.93 -16.08 -10.25
N ILE A 42 16.27 -14.96 -10.49
CA ILE A 42 14.84 -14.79 -10.29
C ILE A 42 14.15 -14.41 -11.60
N LEU A 43 12.98 -14.99 -11.82
CA LEU A 43 12.08 -14.56 -12.88
C LEU A 43 11.23 -13.41 -12.34
N PHE A 44 11.15 -12.33 -13.11
CA PHE A 44 10.28 -11.22 -12.77
C PHE A 44 8.83 -11.62 -13.02
N HIS A 45 8.06 -11.78 -11.96
CA HIS A 45 6.64 -12.09 -12.03
C HIS A 45 5.83 -10.85 -11.66
N LEU A 46 5.16 -10.25 -12.64
CA LEU A 46 4.40 -9.03 -12.41
C LEU A 46 2.93 -9.36 -12.20
N CYS A 47 2.56 -9.57 -10.94
CA CYS A 47 1.23 -10.01 -10.52
C CYS A 47 0.07 -9.13 -11.09
N ALA A 48 0.31 -7.83 -11.35
CA ALA A 48 -0.70 -6.92 -11.90
C ALA A 48 -1.05 -7.16 -13.37
N VAL A 49 -0.15 -7.81 -14.13
CA VAL A 49 -0.32 -8.13 -15.55
C VAL A 49 -0.61 -9.61 -15.73
N GLU A 50 0.05 -10.46 -14.95
CA GLU A 50 -0.11 -11.92 -15.05
C GLU A 50 -1.38 -12.40 -14.35
N GLU A 51 -1.72 -11.82 -13.20
CA GLU A 51 -2.89 -12.19 -12.39
C GLU A 51 -3.77 -10.97 -12.04
N PRO A 52 -4.24 -10.20 -13.06
CA PRO A 52 -5.00 -8.98 -12.83
C PRO A 52 -6.32 -9.23 -12.08
N TRP A 53 -6.87 -10.45 -12.21
CA TRP A 53 -8.07 -10.89 -11.51
C TRP A 53 -7.88 -11.04 -9.99
N LEU A 54 -6.64 -11.18 -9.52
CA LEU A 54 -6.36 -11.24 -8.08
C LEU A 54 -6.12 -9.82 -7.53
N ILE A 55 -5.41 -8.97 -8.27
CA ILE A 55 -5.01 -7.64 -7.80
C ILE A 55 -6.13 -6.62 -7.87
N TYR A 56 -6.74 -6.42 -9.04
CA TYR A 56 -7.70 -5.31 -9.18
C TYR A 56 -8.96 -5.52 -8.33
N PRO A 57 -9.53 -6.74 -8.24
CA PRO A 57 -10.66 -6.98 -7.35
C PRO A 57 -10.32 -6.87 -5.87
N SER A 58 -9.14 -7.32 -5.42
CA SER A 58 -8.72 -7.17 -4.02
C SER A 58 -8.45 -5.71 -3.66
N ALA A 59 -7.80 -4.94 -4.54
CA ALA A 59 -7.61 -3.50 -4.38
C ALA A 59 -8.96 -2.75 -4.34
N ALA A 60 -9.89 -3.10 -5.23
CA ALA A 60 -11.23 -2.52 -5.24
C ALA A 60 -12.00 -2.86 -3.94
N ALA A 61 -11.94 -4.11 -3.48
CA ALA A 61 -12.56 -4.55 -2.24
C ALA A 61 -11.97 -3.82 -1.02
N GLY A 62 -10.65 -3.63 -0.98
CA GLY A 62 -9.97 -2.88 0.08
C GLY A 62 -10.39 -1.40 0.11
N VAL A 63 -10.46 -0.74 -1.05
CA VAL A 63 -10.89 0.67 -1.15
C VAL A 63 -12.36 0.83 -0.77
N LEU A 64 -13.25 -0.04 -1.28
CA LEU A 64 -14.68 -0.01 -0.97
C LEU A 64 -14.93 -0.33 0.51
N GLY A 65 -14.24 -1.34 1.04
CA GLY A 65 -14.26 -1.70 2.45
C GLY A 65 -13.80 -0.54 3.33
N GLY A 66 -12.68 0.10 2.98
CA GLY A 66 -12.16 1.26 3.70
C GLY A 66 -13.15 2.43 3.73
N ILE A 67 -13.86 2.70 2.63
CA ILE A 67 -14.90 3.75 2.57
C ILE A 67 -16.14 3.36 3.40
N PHE A 68 -16.58 2.11 3.30
CA PHE A 68 -17.79 1.64 3.98
C PHE A 68 -17.59 1.55 5.50
N LEU A 69 -16.52 0.87 5.94
CA LEU A 69 -16.25 0.64 7.36
C LEU A 69 -15.81 1.90 8.11
N VAL A 70 -15.28 2.93 7.43
CA VAL A 70 -15.00 4.24 8.07
C VAL A 70 -16.24 4.87 8.69
N ASN A 71 -17.44 4.58 8.16
CA ASN A 71 -18.68 5.12 8.70
C ASN A 71 -19.23 4.27 9.85
N LEU A 72 -18.72 3.05 10.04
CA LEU A 72 -19.19 2.10 11.06
C LEU A 72 -18.22 1.99 12.25
N LEU A 73 -16.91 2.14 12.04
CA LEU A 73 -15.89 2.05 13.08
C LEU A 73 -15.05 3.33 13.13
N GLU A 74 -15.08 4.04 14.28
CA GLU A 74 -14.28 5.24 14.52
C GLU A 74 -12.76 5.02 14.36
N ARG A 75 -12.27 3.79 14.55
CA ARG A 75 -10.86 3.39 14.37
C ARG A 75 -10.61 2.47 13.18
N GLY A 76 -11.54 2.37 12.24
CA GLY A 76 -11.43 1.46 11.09
C GLY A 76 -10.17 1.71 10.25
N THR A 77 -9.74 2.97 10.13
CA THR A 77 -8.57 3.35 9.32
C THR A 77 -7.26 2.73 9.82
N GLU A 78 -7.07 2.65 11.14
CA GLU A 78 -5.87 2.05 11.73
C GLU A 78 -5.83 0.53 11.46
N PHE A 79 -6.99 -0.12 11.56
CA PHE A 79 -7.13 -1.54 11.27
C PHE A 79 -6.83 -1.87 9.79
N PHE A 80 -7.38 -1.10 8.85
CA PHE A 80 -7.12 -1.30 7.42
C PHE A 80 -5.68 -0.97 7.05
N HIS A 81 -5.10 0.06 7.64
CA HIS A 81 -3.68 0.38 7.44
C HIS A 81 -2.78 -0.76 7.95
N LEU A 82 -3.01 -1.25 9.17
CA LEU A 82 -2.25 -2.38 9.72
C LEU A 82 -2.43 -3.64 8.87
N SER A 83 -3.67 -3.94 8.47
CA SER A 83 -3.98 -5.12 7.65
C SER A 83 -3.28 -5.05 6.30
N HIS A 84 -3.31 -3.90 5.63
CA HIS A 84 -2.62 -3.69 4.35
C HIS A 84 -1.09 -3.86 4.51
N VAL A 85 -0.48 -3.23 5.52
CA VAL A 85 0.97 -3.34 5.77
C VAL A 85 1.37 -4.79 6.08
N LEU A 86 0.57 -5.51 6.87
CA LEU A 86 0.81 -6.93 7.17
C LEU A 86 0.71 -7.81 5.93
N VAL A 87 -0.34 -7.63 5.10
CA VAL A 87 -0.53 -8.40 3.87
C VAL A 87 0.60 -8.13 2.87
N SER A 88 0.98 -6.87 2.69
CA SER A 88 2.10 -6.44 1.84
C SER A 88 3.44 -7.02 2.31
N SER A 89 3.68 -7.03 3.63
CA SER A 89 4.85 -7.66 4.23
C SER A 89 4.85 -9.17 3.98
N LEU A 90 3.71 -9.85 4.20
CA LEU A 90 3.58 -11.29 3.94
C LEU A 90 3.78 -11.62 2.46
N ALA A 91 3.23 -10.83 1.53
CA ALA A 91 3.43 -11.01 0.09
C ALA A 91 4.91 -10.93 -0.28
N SER A 92 5.63 -9.92 0.23
CA SER A 92 7.06 -9.75 0.01
C SER A 92 7.90 -10.91 0.55
N LEU A 93 7.53 -11.45 1.71
CA LEU A 93 8.22 -12.61 2.28
C LEU A 93 7.94 -13.88 1.49
N LEU A 94 6.68 -14.12 1.11
CA LEU A 94 6.32 -15.27 0.28
C LEU A 94 7.02 -15.21 -1.09
N TYR A 95 7.10 -14.02 -1.69
CA TYR A 95 7.87 -13.80 -2.91
C TYR A 95 9.32 -14.25 -2.69
N LEU A 96 10.03 -13.75 -1.68
CA LEU A 96 11.41 -14.18 -1.42
C LEU A 96 11.56 -15.67 -1.07
N ILE A 97 10.61 -16.27 -0.34
CA ILE A 97 10.64 -17.70 0.02
C ILE A 97 10.55 -18.57 -1.23
N THR A 98 9.74 -18.18 -2.22
CA THR A 98 9.60 -18.96 -3.46
C THR A 98 10.89 -19.05 -4.27
N PHE A 99 11.86 -18.16 -4.06
CA PHE A 99 13.04 -18.08 -4.91
C PHE A 99 14.33 -18.63 -4.29
N ASP A 100 14.59 -18.45 -2.99
CA ASP A 100 15.86 -18.96 -2.41
C ASP A 100 15.77 -19.37 -0.94
N VAL A 101 15.49 -20.66 -0.70
CA VAL A 101 15.46 -21.28 0.64
C VAL A 101 16.85 -21.27 1.32
N GLN A 102 17.95 -21.19 0.57
CA GLN A 102 19.31 -21.14 1.12
C GLN A 102 19.67 -19.75 1.64
N LEU A 103 19.28 -18.66 0.94
CA LEU A 103 19.43 -17.29 1.44
C LEU A 103 18.69 -17.10 2.78
N TRP A 104 17.50 -17.71 2.91
CA TRP A 104 16.76 -17.73 4.17
C TRP A 104 17.51 -18.47 5.28
N LYS A 105 18.15 -19.61 5.01
CA LYS A 105 18.92 -20.32 6.04
C LYS A 105 20.12 -19.52 6.56
N SER A 106 20.80 -18.78 5.68
CA SER A 106 22.04 -18.07 6.04
C SER A 106 21.83 -16.62 6.46
N SER A 107 20.77 -15.96 6.01
CA SER A 107 20.57 -14.51 6.19
C SER A 107 19.09 -14.11 6.31
N ALA A 108 18.23 -15.01 6.83
CA ALA A 108 16.79 -14.74 7.05
C ALA A 108 16.52 -13.41 7.76
N LEU A 109 17.25 -13.10 8.84
CA LEU A 109 17.00 -11.89 9.62
C LEU A 109 17.30 -10.62 8.80
N LEU A 110 18.34 -10.65 7.96
CA LEU A 110 18.73 -9.52 7.11
C LEU A 110 17.77 -9.37 5.93
N ALA A 111 17.40 -10.48 5.27
CA ALA A 111 16.42 -10.48 4.20
C ALA A 111 15.05 -9.98 4.68
N PHE A 112 14.63 -10.41 5.88
CA PHE A 112 13.41 -9.95 6.55
C PHE A 112 13.48 -8.47 6.95
N ALA A 113 14.61 -8.01 7.48
CA ALA A 113 14.77 -6.59 7.85
C ALA A 113 14.75 -5.68 6.60
N ILE A 114 15.40 -6.10 5.51
CA ILE A 114 15.41 -5.37 4.25
C ILE A 114 14.00 -5.30 3.66
N THR A 115 13.25 -6.41 3.62
CA THR A 115 11.86 -6.38 3.15
C THR A 115 10.97 -5.55 4.06
N LEU A 116 11.11 -5.62 5.39
CA LEU A 116 10.35 -4.76 6.28
C LEU A 116 10.58 -3.28 6.02
N ILE A 117 11.84 -2.84 5.95
CA ILE A 117 12.14 -1.43 5.70
C ILE A 117 11.67 -1.01 4.31
N ALA A 118 11.94 -1.84 3.31
CA ALA A 118 11.67 -1.51 1.93
C ALA A 118 10.18 -1.61 1.56
N VAL A 119 9.37 -2.30 2.37
CA VAL A 119 7.90 -2.28 2.30
C VAL A 119 7.33 -1.12 3.10
N TRP A 120 7.75 -0.94 4.35
CA TRP A 120 7.15 0.05 5.24
C TRP A 120 7.38 1.48 4.76
N VAL A 121 8.56 1.80 4.24
CA VAL A 121 8.88 3.16 3.77
C VAL A 121 7.95 3.61 2.63
N PRO A 122 7.85 2.90 1.48
CA PRO A 122 6.97 3.34 0.40
C PRO A 122 5.49 3.27 0.78
N CYS A 123 5.04 2.22 1.47
CA CYS A 123 3.63 2.04 1.85
C CYS A 123 3.17 3.12 2.82
N CYS A 124 3.88 3.31 3.94
CA CYS A 124 3.49 4.29 4.95
C CYS A 124 3.67 5.73 4.48
N LEU A 125 4.69 6.02 3.68
CA LEU A 125 4.87 7.36 3.12
C LEU A 125 3.74 7.69 2.14
N SER A 126 3.33 6.73 1.31
CA SER A 126 2.24 6.94 0.37
C SER A 126 0.91 7.22 1.04
N ASP A 127 0.60 6.53 2.14
CA ASP A 127 -0.65 6.68 2.89
C ASP A 127 -0.82 8.10 3.46
N ILE A 128 0.28 8.85 3.59
CA ILE A 128 0.28 10.25 4.02
C ILE A 128 0.31 11.19 2.80
N VAL A 129 1.25 10.96 1.87
CA VAL A 129 1.51 11.86 0.75
C VAL A 129 0.35 11.89 -0.24
N PHE A 130 -0.22 10.73 -0.60
CA PHE A 130 -1.30 10.66 -1.59
C PHE A 130 -2.55 11.44 -1.15
N PRO A 131 -3.13 11.19 0.04
CA PRO A 131 -4.29 11.94 0.47
C PRO A 131 -4.05 13.45 0.58
N LEU A 132 -2.85 13.88 0.99
CA LEU A 132 -2.51 15.29 1.12
C LEU A 132 -2.35 15.97 -0.24
N ALA A 133 -1.74 15.31 -1.23
CA ALA A 133 -1.56 15.84 -2.58
C ALA A 133 -2.88 16.13 -3.30
N PHE A 134 -3.96 15.42 -2.96
CA PHE A 134 -5.27 15.56 -3.60
C PHE A 134 -6.30 16.32 -2.75
N VAL A 135 -5.99 16.71 -1.52
CA VAL A 135 -6.85 17.61 -0.72
C VAL A 135 -6.66 19.04 -1.22
N LYS A 136 -7.77 19.72 -1.56
CA LYS A 136 -7.73 21.14 -1.92
C LYS A 136 -7.27 21.98 -0.73
N GLU A 137 -6.33 22.90 -0.97
CA GLU A 137 -6.01 23.99 -0.04
C GLU A 137 -7.29 24.80 0.25
N GLY A 138 -7.56 25.07 1.54
CA GLY A 138 -8.79 25.75 2.00
C GLY A 138 -9.86 24.86 2.65
N LYS A 139 -9.72 23.52 2.63
CA LYS A 139 -10.56 22.59 3.43
C LYS A 139 -9.84 21.99 4.64
N ALA A 140 -8.66 22.51 4.98
CA ALA A 140 -8.07 22.27 6.29
C ALA A 140 -9.01 22.89 7.34
N PRO A 141 -9.30 22.23 8.46
CA PRO A 141 -10.04 22.82 9.56
C PRO A 141 -9.09 23.80 10.27
N CYS A 142 -8.79 24.92 9.62
CA CYS A 142 -8.32 26.10 10.32
C CYS A 142 -9.53 26.61 11.10
N CYS A 143 -9.60 26.27 12.38
CA CYS A 143 -10.41 27.00 13.36
C CYS A 143 -11.95 26.98 13.15
N GLY A 144 -12.59 25.89 12.70
CA GLY A 144 -14.03 25.63 12.93
C GLY A 144 -15.08 26.68 12.50
N HIS A 145 -14.71 27.79 11.86
CA HIS A 145 -15.60 28.91 11.59
C HIS A 145 -15.28 29.54 10.23
N HIS A 146 -15.94 29.00 9.20
CA HIS A 146 -16.14 29.56 7.85
C HIS A 146 -15.23 29.01 6.73
N PRO A 147 -15.83 28.65 5.58
CA PRO A 147 -15.09 28.36 4.36
C PRO A 147 -14.61 29.68 3.74
N HIS A 148 -13.31 29.76 3.44
CA HIS A 148 -12.78 30.80 2.56
C HIS A 148 -12.89 30.29 1.12
N ASP A 149 -13.72 30.96 0.34
CA ASP A 149 -13.70 30.88 -1.12
C ASP A 149 -12.53 31.75 -1.60
N TYR A 150 -11.61 31.15 -2.36
CA TYR A 150 -10.67 31.88 -3.21
C TYR A 150 -11.21 31.89 -4.64
#